data_AF-A0A368VEV5-F1
#
_entry.id   AF-A0A368VEV5-F1
#
_cell.length_a   1.000
_cell.length_b   1.000
_cell.length_c   1.000
_cell.angle_alpha   90.00
_cell.angle_beta   90.00
_cell.angle_gamma   90.00
#
_symmetry.space_group_name_H-M   'P 1'
#
loop_
_entity.id
_entity.type
_entity.pdbx_description
1 polymer ?
#
loop_
_entity_poly.entity_id
_entity_poly.type
_entity_poly.pdbx_seq_one_letter_code
_entity_poly.pdbx_strand_id
1 'polypeptide(L)'
;MSRRLPQFFTAVALLLLICACGSDKSGESGETEETIHPVVTEKMAEPKLKHKFDGFEMKLNIDKTDFKIGEPIELSASLNYIGEEDAITVWGPRSKVIFTLTDGKEFDMEGASTMDLVPLEIAQGETLEFPFSKSGGYDSDDPDAEFWKKFYAEKELLLPAGT
;
A
#
# COMPACT_ATOMS: atom_id res chain seq x y z
N MET A 1 -60.17 56.69 29.62
CA MET A 1 -59.83 55.28 29.85
C MET A 1 -58.51 54.98 29.14
N SER A 2 -57.41 54.97 29.88
CA SER A 2 -56.08 54.62 29.39
C SER A 2 -55.68 53.32 30.07
N ARG A 3 -55.33 52.29 29.30
CA ARG A 3 -54.77 51.05 29.84
C ARG A 3 -53.47 50.71 29.12
N ARG A 4 -52.51 50.37 29.98
CA ARG A 4 -51.08 50.21 29.79
C ARG A 4 -50.74 48.89 29.11
N LEU A 5 -49.60 48.90 28.42
CA LEU A 5 -48.84 47.73 27.97
C LEU A 5 -48.46 46.78 29.12
N PRO A 6 -48.26 45.49 28.84
CA PRO A 6 -46.92 44.89 28.90
C PRO A 6 -46.67 44.06 27.62
N GLN A 7 -45.58 44.19 26.86
CA GLN A 7 -44.16 44.03 27.20
C GLN A 7 -43.87 42.65 27.79
N PHE A 8 -43.88 41.59 26.97
CA PHE A 8 -43.07 40.38 27.08
C PHE A 8 -43.28 39.55 25.80
N PHE A 9 -42.24 38.82 25.36
CA PHE A 9 -42.21 37.89 24.22
C PHE A 9 -41.97 38.47 22.81
N THR A 10 -40.76 38.97 22.57
CA THR A 10 -40.20 39.06 21.22
C THR A 10 -38.81 38.46 21.20
N ALA A 11 -38.70 37.13 21.10
CA ALA A 11 -37.39 36.48 20.89
C ALA A 11 -37.47 35.03 20.39
N VAL A 12 -38.42 34.63 19.53
CA VAL A 12 -38.33 33.32 18.83
C VAL A 12 -39.01 33.42 17.47
N ALA A 13 -38.44 34.19 16.54
CA ALA A 13 -38.98 34.29 15.19
C ALA A 13 -37.88 34.61 14.16
N LEU A 14 -36.79 33.83 14.11
CA LEU A 14 -35.91 33.81 12.92
C LEU A 14 -34.87 32.67 12.92
N LEU A 15 -35.28 31.39 12.91
CA LEU A 15 -34.34 30.29 12.64
C LEU A 15 -35.03 28.97 12.23
N LEU A 16 -36.05 29.04 11.37
CA LEU A 16 -36.75 27.86 10.83
C LEU A 16 -36.99 27.99 9.33
N LEU A 17 -35.93 28.13 8.52
CA LEU A 17 -36.08 28.21 7.05
C LEU A 17 -34.95 27.56 6.22
N ILE A 18 -34.28 26.54 6.73
CA ILE A 18 -33.41 25.65 5.93
C ILE A 18 -33.38 24.32 6.70
N CYS A 19 -33.83 23.15 6.24
CA CYS A 19 -33.89 22.60 4.89
C CYS A 19 -35.17 21.76 4.74
N ALA A 20 -35.97 22.09 3.73
CA ALA A 20 -36.93 21.18 3.13
C ALA A 20 -36.40 20.80 1.73
N CYS A 21 -36.76 19.58 1.29
CA CYS A 21 -36.33 18.83 0.10
C CYS A 21 -35.06 17.99 0.37
N GLY A 22 -35.11 16.66 0.48
CA GLY A 22 -36.12 15.70 0.06
C GLY A 22 -35.50 14.73 -0.93
N SER A 23 -35.39 13.45 -0.54
CA SER A 23 -35.64 12.25 -1.36
C SER A 23 -35.26 11.03 -0.53
N ASP A 24 -36.27 10.23 -0.19
CA ASP A 24 -36.11 8.84 0.22
C ASP A 24 -35.28 8.09 -0.82
N LYS A 25 -34.15 7.52 -0.39
CA LYS A 25 -33.62 6.29 -0.95
C LYS A 25 -33.41 5.30 0.19
N SER A 26 -34.41 4.44 0.29
CA SER A 26 -34.31 3.05 0.72
C SER A 26 -32.92 2.46 0.45
N GLY A 27 -32.46 1.67 1.42
CA GLY A 27 -31.19 0.97 1.34
C GLY A 27 -30.98 0.25 0.02
N GLU A 28 -29.80 0.48 -0.52
CA GLU A 28 -29.14 -0.41 -1.44
C GLU A 28 -27.69 -0.42 -0.95
N SER A 29 -27.40 -1.37 -0.05
CA SER A 29 -26.05 -1.87 0.16
C SER A 29 -25.63 -2.54 -1.14
N GLY A 30 -25.29 -1.73 -2.14
CA GLY A 30 -24.48 -2.18 -3.24
C GLY A 30 -23.10 -2.40 -2.66
N GLU A 31 -22.75 -3.66 -2.45
CA GLU A 31 -21.36 -4.09 -2.42
C GLU A 31 -20.73 -3.50 -3.69
N THR A 32 -19.89 -2.47 -3.52
CA THR A 32 -19.03 -2.02 -4.61
C THR A 32 -18.09 -3.20 -4.79
N GLU A 33 -18.27 -4.01 -5.83
CA GLU A 33 -17.21 -4.93 -6.25
C GLU A 33 -15.96 -4.06 -6.41
N GLU A 34 -15.01 -4.19 -5.48
CA GLU A 34 -13.77 -3.45 -5.55
C GLU A 34 -13.04 -3.93 -6.80
N THR A 35 -13.12 -3.12 -7.84
CA THR A 35 -12.46 -3.39 -9.10
C THR A 35 -10.97 -3.16 -8.91
N ILE A 36 -10.15 -4.15 -9.26
CA ILE A 36 -8.68 -4.07 -9.23
C ILE A 36 -8.23 -2.75 -9.86
N HIS A 37 -7.37 -2.02 -9.16
CA HIS A 37 -6.88 -0.73 -9.65
C HIS A 37 -6.25 -0.87 -11.06
N PRO A 38 -6.63 -0.06 -12.07
CA PRO A 38 -6.22 -0.26 -13.47
C PRO A 38 -4.71 -0.35 -13.71
N VAL A 39 -3.92 0.38 -12.90
CA VAL A 39 -2.45 0.34 -12.94
C VAL A 39 -1.89 -1.03 -12.55
N VAL A 40 -2.54 -1.74 -11.61
CA VAL A 40 -2.12 -3.08 -11.21
C VAL A 40 -2.40 -4.06 -12.33
N THR A 41 -3.58 -3.99 -12.95
CA THR A 41 -3.96 -4.82 -14.10
C THR A 41 -2.99 -4.65 -15.28
N GLU A 42 -2.61 -3.41 -15.62
CA GLU A 42 -1.64 -3.13 -16.67
C GLU A 42 -0.26 -3.75 -16.35
N LYS A 43 0.22 -3.58 -15.11
CA LYS A 43 1.51 -4.13 -14.67
C LYS A 43 1.53 -5.66 -14.64
N MET A 44 0.41 -6.31 -14.34
CA MET A 44 0.30 -7.77 -14.31
C MET A 44 0.23 -8.38 -15.71
N ALA A 45 -0.33 -7.68 -16.70
CA ALA A 45 -0.38 -8.16 -18.08
C ALA A 45 1.01 -8.30 -18.71
N GLU A 46 1.92 -7.38 -18.38
CA GLU A 46 3.31 -7.39 -18.85
C GLU A 46 4.27 -7.12 -17.68
N PRO A 47 4.56 -8.13 -16.82
CA PRO A 47 5.37 -7.93 -15.63
C PRO A 47 6.80 -7.54 -15.98
N LYS A 48 7.19 -6.34 -15.58
CA LYS A 48 8.53 -5.81 -15.81
C LYS A 48 9.49 -6.30 -14.71
N LEU A 49 10.03 -7.50 -14.89
CA LEU A 49 10.95 -8.12 -13.93
C LEU A 49 12.34 -7.49 -13.92
N LYS A 50 12.66 -6.61 -14.87
CA LYS A 50 13.97 -5.97 -14.98
C LYS A 50 13.84 -4.51 -15.38
N HIS A 51 14.56 -3.64 -14.69
CA HIS A 51 14.57 -2.21 -14.96
C HIS A 51 15.97 -1.64 -14.85
N LYS A 52 16.30 -0.69 -15.73
CA LYS A 52 17.52 0.10 -15.70
C LYS A 52 17.17 1.56 -15.49
N PHE A 53 17.85 2.20 -14.55
CA PHE A 53 17.69 3.62 -14.28
C PHE A 53 18.96 4.16 -13.63
N ASP A 54 19.44 5.31 -14.10
CA ASP A 54 20.52 6.09 -13.49
C ASP A 54 21.78 5.29 -13.10
N GLY A 55 22.28 4.46 -14.03
CA GLY A 55 23.47 3.64 -13.78
C GLY A 55 23.22 2.43 -12.88
N PHE A 56 21.97 2.09 -12.59
CA PHE A 56 21.60 0.86 -11.90
C PHE A 56 20.76 -0.06 -12.78
N GLU A 57 20.91 -1.35 -12.56
CA GLU A 57 20.00 -2.39 -13.04
C GLU A 57 19.40 -3.10 -11.83
N MET A 58 18.08 -3.16 -11.75
CA MET A 58 17.34 -3.91 -10.75
C MET A 58 16.57 -5.04 -11.42
N LYS A 59 16.56 -6.21 -10.81
CA LYS A 59 15.85 -7.39 -11.30
C LYS A 59 15.08 -8.06 -10.15
N LEU A 60 13.82 -8.40 -10.39
CA LEU A 60 13.06 -9.33 -9.56
C LEU A 60 13.37 -10.75 -10.05
N ASN A 61 13.93 -11.58 -9.17
CA ASN A 61 14.18 -12.98 -9.44
C ASN A 61 13.00 -13.79 -8.89
N ILE A 62 12.23 -14.36 -9.81
CA ILE A 62 11.11 -15.25 -9.51
C ILE A 62 11.04 -16.28 -10.64
N ASP A 63 10.80 -17.55 -10.28
CA ASP A 63 10.87 -18.64 -11.25
C ASP A 63 9.67 -18.68 -12.20
N LYS A 64 8.51 -18.22 -11.72
CA LYS A 64 7.24 -18.21 -12.44
C LYS A 64 6.30 -17.16 -11.87
N THR A 65 5.24 -16.86 -12.61
CA THR A 65 4.22 -15.86 -12.21
C THR A 65 2.92 -16.49 -11.71
N ASP A 66 2.78 -17.81 -11.88
CA ASP A 66 1.56 -18.55 -11.57
C ASP A 66 1.86 -19.66 -10.55
N PHE A 67 1.17 -19.59 -9.41
CA PHE A 67 1.37 -20.48 -8.27
C PHE A 67 0.06 -21.14 -7.88
N LYS A 68 0.15 -22.36 -7.35
CA LYS A 68 -1.01 -23.03 -6.75
C LYS A 68 -1.25 -22.47 -5.35
N ILE A 69 -2.51 -22.54 -4.90
CA ILE A 69 -2.84 -22.24 -3.51
C ILE A 69 -2.00 -23.12 -2.58
N GLY A 70 -1.35 -22.51 -1.59
CA GLY A 70 -0.47 -23.19 -0.64
C GLY A 70 0.91 -23.55 -1.18
N GLU A 71 1.24 -23.16 -2.41
CA GLU A 71 2.61 -23.24 -2.93
C GLU A 71 3.42 -22.01 -2.44
N PRO A 72 4.57 -22.21 -1.78
CA PRO A 72 5.45 -21.11 -1.41
C PRO A 72 5.96 -20.33 -2.62
N ILE A 73 5.96 -19.01 -2.51
CA ILE A 73 6.52 -18.12 -3.51
C ILE A 73 7.92 -17.72 -3.07
N GLU A 74 8.94 -18.26 -3.73
CA GLU A 74 10.33 -17.86 -3.52
C GLU A 74 10.72 -16.74 -4.49
N LEU A 75 11.20 -15.63 -3.96
CA LEU A 75 11.68 -14.51 -4.76
C LEU A 75 12.82 -13.73 -4.09
N SER A 76 13.65 -13.09 -4.90
CA SER A 76 14.68 -12.14 -4.47
C SER A 76 14.73 -10.95 -5.42
N ALA A 77 15.49 -9.92 -5.06
CA ALA A 77 15.86 -8.84 -5.97
C ALA A 77 17.37 -8.76 -6.13
N SER A 78 17.84 -8.59 -7.36
CA SER A 78 19.22 -8.23 -7.65
C SER A 78 19.32 -6.72 -7.89
N LEU A 79 20.37 -6.10 -7.36
CA LEU A 79 20.78 -4.74 -7.69
C LEU A 79 22.22 -4.74 -8.21
N ASN A 80 22.42 -4.19 -9.40
CA ASN A 80 23.72 -4.11 -10.06
C ASN A 80 24.04 -2.64 -10.35
N TYR A 81 25.24 -2.22 -9.98
CA TYR A 81 25.79 -0.95 -10.46
C TYR A 81 26.40 -1.14 -11.85
N ILE A 82 25.85 -0.43 -12.83
CA ILE A 82 26.21 -0.43 -14.25
C ILE A 82 26.62 0.97 -14.75
N GLY A 83 26.99 1.86 -13.83
CA GLY A 83 27.52 3.19 -14.15
C GLY A 83 28.95 3.14 -14.66
N GLU A 84 29.55 4.31 -14.90
CA GLU A 84 30.89 4.42 -15.52
C GLU A 84 32.03 4.34 -14.51
N GLU A 85 31.80 4.74 -13.26
CA GLU A 85 32.81 4.71 -12.20
C GLU A 85 33.06 3.28 -11.69
N ASP A 86 34.22 3.04 -11.11
CA ASP A 86 34.58 1.71 -10.55
C ASP A 86 33.68 1.32 -9.35
N ALA A 87 33.13 2.30 -8.63
CA ALA A 87 32.22 2.10 -7.51
C ALA A 87 31.35 3.34 -7.26
N ILE A 88 30.23 3.14 -6.55
CA ILE A 88 29.35 4.21 -6.08
C ILE A 88 28.96 3.99 -4.61
N THR A 89 28.77 5.09 -3.87
CA THR A 89 28.19 5.03 -2.52
C THR A 89 26.74 5.49 -2.54
N VAL A 90 25.83 4.61 -2.15
CA VAL A 90 24.40 4.90 -1.97
C VAL A 90 24.10 5.14 -0.49
N TRP A 91 23.57 6.30 -0.16
CA TRP A 91 23.15 6.66 1.19
C TRP A 91 21.64 6.48 1.37
N GLY A 92 21.22 5.90 2.48
CA GLY A 92 19.80 5.76 2.81
C GLY A 92 19.55 4.77 3.94
N PRO A 93 18.30 4.30 4.10
CA PRO A 93 17.94 3.29 5.10
C PRO A 93 18.79 2.03 5.00
N ARG A 94 18.88 1.24 6.07
CA ARG A 94 19.58 -0.05 6.03
C ARG A 94 19.02 -0.98 4.94
N SER A 95 17.71 -1.01 4.76
CA SER A 95 17.04 -1.71 3.66
C SER A 95 17.12 -0.86 2.39
N LYS A 96 18.02 -1.21 1.47
CA LYS A 96 18.16 -0.51 0.18
C LYS A 96 17.10 -0.90 -0.83
N VAL A 97 16.58 -2.12 -0.70
CA VAL A 97 15.49 -2.65 -1.52
C VAL A 97 14.31 -2.93 -0.61
N ILE A 98 13.13 -2.55 -1.08
CA ILE A 98 11.86 -2.74 -0.39
C ILE A 98 10.94 -3.54 -1.31
N PHE A 99 10.31 -4.57 -0.77
CA PHE A 99 9.28 -5.34 -1.46
C PHE A 99 7.90 -4.88 -1.02
N THR A 100 7.00 -4.74 -2.00
CA THR A 100 5.58 -4.45 -1.77
C THR A 100 4.75 -5.55 -2.42
N LEU A 101 3.61 -5.90 -1.83
CA LEU A 101 2.69 -6.90 -2.37
C LEU A 101 1.27 -6.34 -2.34
N THR A 102 0.55 -6.44 -3.45
CA THR A 102 -0.86 -6.03 -3.49
C THR A 102 -1.68 -6.91 -4.42
N ASP A 103 -2.95 -7.13 -4.10
CA ASP A 103 -3.94 -7.70 -5.01
C ASP A 103 -4.68 -6.62 -5.84
N GLY A 104 -4.33 -5.35 -5.62
CA GLY A 104 -4.98 -4.18 -6.21
C GLY A 104 -6.35 -3.84 -5.63
N LYS A 105 -6.68 -4.40 -4.45
CA LYS A 105 -7.89 -4.18 -3.64
C LYS A 105 -7.49 -3.90 -2.18
N GLU A 106 -8.01 -4.66 -1.21
CA GLU A 106 -7.78 -4.49 0.23
C GLU A 106 -6.44 -5.07 0.71
N PHE A 107 -5.86 -6.04 0.00
CA PHE A 107 -4.55 -6.57 0.40
C PHE A 107 -3.44 -5.67 -0.14
N ASP A 108 -2.80 -4.93 0.77
CA ASP A 108 -1.62 -4.12 0.47
C ASP A 108 -0.59 -4.25 1.61
N MET A 109 0.47 -5.03 1.34
CA MET A 109 1.66 -5.06 2.18
C MET A 109 2.64 -4.02 1.65
N GLU A 110 2.64 -2.86 2.30
CA GLU A 110 3.73 -1.90 2.18
C GLU A 110 5.01 -2.46 2.81
N GLY A 111 6.16 -1.95 2.39
CA GLY A 111 7.42 -2.30 3.01
C GLY A 111 7.82 -1.35 4.13
N ALA A 112 8.38 -1.90 5.21
CA ALA A 112 8.89 -1.10 6.31
C ALA A 112 10.34 -0.67 6.06
N SER A 113 10.64 0.59 6.37
CA SER A 113 12.00 1.14 6.26
C SER A 113 12.35 1.96 7.50
N THR A 114 13.63 1.99 7.82
CA THR A 114 14.19 2.79 8.91
C THR A 114 14.58 4.18 8.40
N MET A 115 14.69 5.17 9.29
CA MET A 115 15.13 6.52 8.94
C MET A 115 16.65 6.72 9.06
N ASP A 116 17.42 5.63 9.20
CA ASP A 116 18.86 5.71 9.30
C ASP A 116 19.50 6.10 7.96
N LEU A 117 20.62 6.82 8.04
CA LEU A 117 21.41 7.21 6.88
C LEU A 117 22.70 6.39 6.87
N VAL A 118 22.64 5.22 6.27
CA VAL A 118 23.74 4.26 6.20
C VAL A 118 24.33 4.23 4.79
N PRO A 119 25.66 4.33 4.62
CA PRO A 119 26.29 4.17 3.33
C PRO A 119 26.30 2.69 2.90
N LEU A 120 26.09 2.44 1.62
CA LEU A 120 26.38 1.18 0.94
C LEU A 120 27.28 1.49 -0.26
N GLU A 121 28.49 0.99 -0.24
CA GLU A 121 29.38 1.00 -1.41
C GLU A 121 29.06 -0.19 -2.30
N ILE A 122 28.97 0.04 -3.61
CA ILE A 122 28.65 -0.98 -4.61
C ILE A 122 29.70 -0.87 -5.72
N ALA A 123 30.44 -1.95 -5.97
CA ALA A 123 31.42 -1.97 -7.05
C ALA A 123 30.72 -2.15 -8.41
N GLN A 124 31.32 -1.61 -9.47
CA GLN A 124 30.84 -1.79 -10.83
C GLN A 124 30.84 -3.27 -11.21
N GLY A 125 29.72 -3.74 -11.75
CA GLY A 125 29.56 -5.15 -12.13
C GLY A 125 29.32 -6.10 -10.95
N GLU A 126 29.30 -5.62 -9.71
CA GLU A 126 28.84 -6.39 -8.55
C GLU A 126 27.32 -6.57 -8.61
N THR A 127 26.87 -7.78 -8.30
CA THR A 127 25.45 -8.12 -8.13
C THR A 127 25.18 -8.28 -6.64
N LEU A 128 24.37 -7.40 -6.08
CA LEU A 128 23.87 -7.54 -4.72
C LEU A 128 22.53 -8.26 -4.75
N GLU A 129 22.39 -9.32 -3.95
CA GLU A 129 21.16 -10.11 -3.83
C GLU A 129 20.44 -9.80 -2.52
N PHE A 130 19.14 -9.51 -2.63
CA PHE A 130 18.26 -9.22 -1.51
C PHE A 130 17.15 -10.27 -1.46
N PRO A 131 17.16 -11.21 -0.52
CA PRO A 131 16.07 -12.16 -0.38
C PRO A 131 14.79 -11.44 0.02
N PHE A 132 13.64 -11.92 -0.48
CA PHE A 132 12.36 -11.43 0.01
C PHE A 132 12.22 -11.72 1.50
N SER A 133 11.71 -10.72 2.21
CA SER A 133 11.23 -10.88 3.57
C SER A 133 10.01 -9.99 3.76
N LYS A 134 9.02 -10.48 4.49
CA LYS A 134 7.87 -9.66 4.86
C LYS A 134 8.37 -8.56 5.80
N SER A 135 8.12 -7.32 5.42
CA SER A 135 8.46 -6.14 6.19
C SER A 135 7.22 -5.28 6.25
N GLY A 136 6.80 -4.86 7.43
CA GLY A 136 5.59 -4.05 7.58
C GLY A 136 5.13 -4.01 9.03
N GLY A 137 3.96 -3.43 9.24
CA GLY A 137 3.31 -3.35 10.54
C GLY A 137 1.80 -3.30 10.36
N TYR A 138 1.08 -3.50 11.45
CA TYR A 138 -0.37 -3.36 11.51
C TYR A 138 -0.73 -2.73 12.85
N ASP A 139 -1.87 -2.04 12.90
CA ASP A 139 -2.44 -1.57 14.15
C ASP A 139 -3.15 -2.73 14.87
N SER A 140 -3.05 -2.83 16.19
CA SER A 140 -3.78 -3.84 16.95
C SER A 140 -5.29 -3.69 16.88
N ASP A 141 -5.77 -2.48 16.58
CA ASP A 141 -7.19 -2.17 16.43
C ASP A 141 -7.68 -2.30 14.97
N ASP A 142 -6.80 -2.69 14.04
CA ASP A 142 -7.14 -2.97 12.65
C ASP A 142 -8.15 -4.15 12.56
N PRO A 143 -9.24 -4.04 11.77
CA PRO A 143 -10.19 -5.14 11.58
C PRO A 143 -9.53 -6.46 11.14
N ASP A 144 -8.42 -6.38 10.42
CA ASP A 144 -7.63 -7.48 9.89
C ASP A 144 -6.36 -7.76 10.70
N ALA A 145 -6.23 -7.22 11.92
CA ALA A 145 -5.04 -7.40 12.76
C ALA A 145 -4.64 -8.88 12.96
N GLU A 146 -5.60 -9.79 13.12
CA GLU A 146 -5.33 -11.22 13.25
C GLU A 146 -4.86 -11.87 11.94
N PHE A 147 -5.26 -11.35 10.78
CA PHE A 147 -4.70 -11.75 9.49
C PHE A 147 -3.24 -11.30 9.40
N TRP A 148 -2.97 -10.00 9.61
CA TRP A 148 -1.61 -9.44 9.51
C TRP A 148 -0.64 -10.11 10.47
N LYS A 149 -1.07 -10.36 11.71
CA LYS A 149 -0.29 -11.09 12.71
C LYS A 149 0.14 -12.48 12.23
N LYS A 150 -0.78 -13.24 11.64
CA LYS A 150 -0.48 -14.56 11.08
C LYS A 150 0.40 -14.45 9.84
N PHE A 151 0.09 -13.50 8.96
CA PHE A 151 0.84 -13.24 7.73
C PHE A 151 2.30 -12.93 8.01
N TYR A 152 2.60 -12.03 8.97
CA TYR A 152 3.97 -11.68 9.36
C TYR A 152 4.68 -12.77 10.20
N ALA A 153 3.93 -13.65 10.88
CA ALA A 153 4.50 -14.78 11.60
C ALA A 153 4.89 -15.96 10.69
N GLU A 154 4.21 -16.10 9.54
CA GLU A 154 4.53 -17.10 8.53
C GLU A 154 5.83 -16.73 7.81
N LYS A 155 6.78 -17.67 7.77
CA LYS A 155 8.09 -17.46 7.15
C LYS A 155 8.01 -17.53 5.63
N GLU A 156 7.16 -18.41 5.12
CA GLU A 156 6.99 -18.59 3.68
C GLU A 156 6.06 -17.51 3.12
N LEU A 157 6.28 -17.08 1.88
CA LEU A 157 5.31 -16.23 1.20
C LEU A 157 4.20 -17.13 0.64
N LEU A 158 3.10 -17.20 1.39
CA LEU A 158 1.88 -17.87 0.99
C LEU A 158 0.80 -16.80 0.79
N LEU A 159 0.23 -16.77 -0.41
CA LEU A 159 -0.84 -15.84 -0.76
C LEU A 159 -2.16 -16.61 -0.92
N PRO A 160 -3.31 -15.96 -0.64
CA PRO A 160 -4.61 -16.52 -0.97
C PRO A 160 -4.76 -16.69 -2.49
N ALA A 161 -5.83 -17.38 -2.91
CA ALA A 161 -6.14 -17.49 -4.33
C ALA A 161 -6.34 -16.10 -4.94
N GLY A 162 -5.72 -15.84 -6.10
CA GLY A 162 -6.03 -14.67 -6.90
C GLY A 162 -7.49 -14.70 -7.37
N THR A 163 -8.12 -13.53 -7.44
CA THR A 163 -9.50 -13.35 -7.91
C THR A 163 -9.56 -12.91 -9.36
#